data_AF-A0A958EQ90-F1
#
_entry.id   AF-A0A958EQ90-F1
#
_cell.length_a   1.000
_cell.length_b   1.000
_cell.length_c   1.000
_cell.angle_alpha   90.00
_cell.angle_beta   90.00
_cell.angle_gamma   90.00
#
_symmetry.space_group_name_H-M   'P 1'
#
loop_
_entity.id
_entity.type
_entity.pdbx_description
1 polymer ?
#
loop_
_entity_poly.entity_id
_entity_poly.type
_entity_poly.pdbx_seq_one_letter_code
_entity_poly.pdbx_strand_id
1 'polypeptide(L)'
;AGRLGVLMGIQYLYTIHGGKGILPMGVPGVPAAEITILGAGDAGIGAIKTAIGLGAKVNIMEISTRRLEELENQFGSRASYYVSNRGNLEKLLKQSDAIVNCIFWPKLRTDHLIYRKDLSLMKRHALIIDISCDVNGGVETCKATTHEDPVYEVDGITHYCVDNIPGAVPFTSSQYLAAQSFPYILDLANNPSNLTRNPVIKNAILTKDGTLTNRIVAEKYGFKLSELD
;
A
#
# COMPACT_ATOMS: atom_id res chain seq x y z
N ALA A 1 -6.11 4.29 2.73
CA ALA A 1 -4.76 4.60 2.22
C ALA A 1 -4.71 4.53 0.68
N GLY A 2 -4.92 3.37 0.07
CA GLY A 2 -4.94 3.14 -1.40
C GLY A 2 -5.42 4.29 -2.28
N ARG A 3 -6.68 4.71 -2.10
CA ARG A 3 -7.30 5.77 -2.91
C ARG A 3 -6.56 7.10 -2.82
N LEU A 4 -6.27 7.53 -1.60
CA LEU A 4 -5.65 8.82 -1.33
C LEU A 4 -4.14 8.80 -1.64
N GLY A 5 -3.46 7.68 -1.42
CA GLY A 5 -2.04 7.53 -1.72
C GLY A 5 -1.75 7.75 -3.20
N VAL A 6 -2.61 7.22 -4.08
CA VAL A 6 -2.52 7.52 -5.52
C VAL A 6 -2.78 9.00 -5.78
N LEU A 7 -3.86 9.60 -5.25
CA LEU A 7 -4.17 11.02 -5.48
C LEU A 7 -3.04 11.96 -5.02
N MET A 8 -2.48 11.71 -3.84
CA MET A 8 -1.42 12.54 -3.25
C MET A 8 -0.08 12.30 -3.93
N GLY A 9 0.24 11.05 -4.27
CA GLY A 9 1.50 10.69 -4.89
C GLY A 9 1.57 11.09 -6.37
N ILE A 10 0.47 10.98 -7.12
CA ILE A 10 0.52 11.09 -8.58
C ILE A 10 0.94 12.49 -9.08
N GLN A 11 0.73 13.54 -8.28
CA GLN A 11 1.17 14.90 -8.61
C GLN A 11 2.69 14.99 -8.76
N TYR A 12 3.45 14.10 -8.12
CA TYR A 12 4.91 14.06 -8.25
C TYR A 12 5.39 13.56 -9.61
N LEU A 13 4.48 13.23 -10.53
CA LEU A 13 4.79 13.11 -11.96
C LEU A 13 4.96 14.46 -12.66
N TYR A 14 4.55 15.58 -12.07
CA TYR A 14 4.63 16.91 -12.69
C TYR A 14 6.01 17.53 -12.55
N THR A 15 6.42 18.31 -13.57
CA THR A 15 7.75 18.96 -13.60
C THR A 15 7.95 19.95 -12.45
N ILE A 16 6.88 20.61 -11.99
CA ILE A 16 6.95 21.53 -10.83
C ILE A 16 7.35 20.82 -9.52
N HIS A 17 7.28 19.49 -9.50
CA HIS A 17 7.73 18.65 -8.39
C HIS A 17 8.95 17.79 -8.75
N GLY A 18 9.64 18.08 -9.86
CA GLY A 18 10.80 17.31 -10.33
C GLY A 18 10.46 16.03 -11.10
N GLY A 19 9.18 15.75 -11.32
CA GLY A 19 8.71 14.61 -12.07
C GLY A 19 8.86 14.75 -13.59
N LYS A 20 8.51 13.69 -14.30
CA LYS A 20 8.66 13.57 -15.77
C LYS A 20 7.81 14.56 -16.60
N GLY A 21 6.87 15.27 -15.99
CA GLY A 21 5.95 16.19 -16.67
C GLY A 21 4.76 15.49 -17.33
N ILE A 22 4.29 14.38 -16.76
CA ILE A 22 3.20 13.58 -17.35
C ILE A 22 1.88 13.95 -16.69
N LEU A 23 0.85 14.18 -17.52
CA LEU A 23 -0.54 14.27 -17.09
C LEU A 23 -1.13 12.85 -16.97
N PRO A 24 -1.56 12.38 -15.78
CA PRO A 24 -2.02 11.00 -15.57
C PRO A 24 -3.12 10.54 -16.51
N MET A 25 -4.07 11.43 -16.80
CA MET A 25 -5.24 11.14 -17.63
C MET A 25 -4.97 11.23 -19.14
N GLY A 26 -3.81 11.75 -19.54
CA GLY A 26 -3.52 12.07 -20.94
C GLY A 26 -4.50 13.09 -21.53
N VAL A 27 -4.42 13.27 -22.84
CA VAL A 27 -5.37 14.06 -23.66
C VAL A 27 -5.45 13.42 -25.05
N PRO A 28 -6.47 13.69 -25.87
CA PRO A 28 -6.51 13.18 -27.25
C PRO A 28 -5.20 13.46 -28.01
N GLY A 29 -4.55 12.41 -28.51
CA GLY A 29 -3.26 12.49 -29.21
C GLY A 29 -2.01 12.35 -28.32
N VAL A 30 -2.15 12.34 -26.98
CA VAL A 30 -1.04 12.15 -26.03
C VAL A 30 -1.40 11.05 -25.02
N PRO A 31 -0.59 9.99 -24.88
CA PRO A 31 -0.93 8.87 -24.01
C PRO A 31 -1.03 9.28 -22.54
N ALA A 32 -1.93 8.61 -21.81
CA ALA A 32 -2.04 8.67 -20.35
C ALA A 32 -0.81 8.05 -19.66
N ALA A 33 -0.62 8.35 -18.38
CA ALA A 33 0.46 7.75 -17.60
C ALA A 33 0.25 6.23 -17.44
N GLU A 34 1.34 5.46 -17.50
CA GLU A 34 1.32 4.03 -17.21
C GLU A 34 1.61 3.78 -15.73
N ILE A 35 0.64 3.25 -15.00
CA ILE A 35 0.70 3.01 -13.55
C ILE A 35 0.59 1.52 -13.29
N THR A 36 1.61 0.94 -12.65
CA THR A 36 1.56 -0.45 -12.17
C THR A 36 1.25 -0.48 -10.68
N ILE A 37 0.16 -1.14 -10.29
CA ILE A 37 -0.19 -1.41 -8.90
C ILE A 37 0.26 -2.81 -8.52
N LEU A 38 1.06 -2.91 -7.46
CA LEU A 38 1.51 -4.16 -6.88
C LEU A 38 0.59 -4.50 -5.71
N GLY A 39 -0.06 -5.66 -5.78
CA GLY A 39 -1.01 -6.15 -4.78
C GLY A 39 -2.43 -5.64 -4.96
N ALA A 40 -3.40 -6.54 -4.82
CA ALA A 40 -4.83 -6.30 -5.02
C ALA A 40 -5.68 -6.61 -3.77
N GLY A 41 -5.09 -6.43 -2.58
CA GLY A 41 -5.83 -6.32 -1.32
C GLY A 41 -6.61 -5.00 -1.21
N ASP A 42 -7.12 -4.65 -0.02
CA ASP A 42 -8.01 -3.48 0.13
C ASP A 42 -7.36 -2.15 -0.27
N ALA A 43 -6.09 -1.94 0.10
CA ALA A 43 -5.32 -0.79 -0.35
C ALA A 43 -5.14 -0.80 -1.88
N GLY A 44 -4.80 -1.96 -2.45
CA GLY A 44 -4.65 -2.17 -3.89
C GLY A 44 -5.92 -1.85 -4.67
N ILE A 45 -7.08 -2.37 -4.23
CA ILE A 45 -8.38 -2.06 -4.85
C ILE A 45 -8.67 -0.56 -4.83
N GLY A 46 -8.34 0.11 -3.72
CA GLY A 46 -8.44 1.56 -3.62
C GLY A 46 -7.57 2.27 -4.66
N ALA A 47 -6.30 1.87 -4.78
CA ALA A 47 -5.36 2.43 -5.73
C ALA A 47 -5.78 2.19 -7.19
N ILE A 48 -6.20 0.96 -7.53
CA ILE A 48 -6.70 0.57 -8.85
C ILE A 48 -7.89 1.43 -9.26
N LYS A 49 -8.90 1.55 -8.37
CA LYS A 49 -10.10 2.35 -8.63
C LYS A 49 -9.75 3.82 -8.88
N THR A 50 -8.85 4.40 -8.10
CA THR A 50 -8.40 5.77 -8.31
C THR A 50 -7.66 5.92 -9.63
N ALA A 51 -6.68 5.07 -9.92
CA ALA A 51 -5.87 5.16 -11.14
C ALA A 51 -6.73 5.01 -12.41
N ILE A 52 -7.65 4.03 -12.44
CA ILE A 52 -8.63 3.87 -13.53
C ILE A 52 -9.54 5.10 -13.62
N GLY A 53 -10.02 5.60 -12.48
CA GLY A 53 -10.89 6.78 -12.42
C GLY A 53 -10.23 8.06 -12.93
N LEU A 54 -8.90 8.17 -12.78
CA LEU A 54 -8.09 9.23 -13.38
C LEU A 54 -7.85 9.03 -14.88
N GLY A 55 -8.24 7.89 -15.48
CA GLY A 55 -7.97 7.62 -16.90
C GLY A 55 -6.53 7.17 -17.20
N ALA A 56 -5.76 6.78 -16.18
CA ALA A 56 -4.42 6.23 -16.38
C ALA A 56 -4.48 4.85 -17.04
N LYS A 57 -3.38 4.46 -17.71
CA LYS A 57 -3.19 3.08 -18.17
C LYS A 57 -2.73 2.23 -16.99
N VAL A 58 -3.57 1.29 -16.55
CA VAL A 58 -3.36 0.54 -15.31
C VAL A 58 -2.90 -0.90 -15.59
N ASN A 59 -1.78 -1.27 -14.99
CA ASN A 59 -1.32 -2.66 -14.86
C ASN A 59 -1.47 -3.12 -13.41
N ILE A 60 -1.93 -4.35 -13.18
CA ILE A 60 -2.11 -4.91 -11.85
C ILE A 60 -1.26 -6.17 -11.74
N MET A 61 -0.45 -6.25 -10.68
CA MET A 61 0.31 -7.46 -10.34
C MET A 61 -0.23 -8.09 -9.06
N GLU A 62 -0.59 -9.37 -9.12
CA GLU A 62 -1.10 -10.14 -7.97
C GLU A 62 -0.62 -11.60 -8.05
N ILE A 63 -0.37 -12.23 -6.90
CA ILE A 63 0.12 -13.62 -6.86
C ILE A 63 -1.02 -14.63 -7.04
N SER A 64 -2.22 -14.29 -6.57
CA SER A 64 -3.40 -15.14 -6.67
C SER A 64 -4.08 -15.00 -8.03
N THR A 65 -4.05 -16.05 -8.84
CA THR A 65 -4.74 -16.08 -10.15
C THR A 65 -6.25 -15.92 -10.01
N ARG A 66 -6.86 -16.54 -8.99
CA ARG A 66 -8.27 -16.34 -8.63
C ARG A 66 -8.57 -14.86 -8.37
N ARG A 67 -7.67 -14.17 -7.66
CA ARG A 67 -7.85 -12.73 -7.42
C ARG A 67 -7.75 -11.92 -8.71
N LEU A 68 -6.87 -12.29 -9.64
CA LEU A 68 -6.81 -11.67 -10.96
C LEU A 68 -8.12 -11.86 -11.75
N GLU A 69 -8.72 -13.05 -11.72
CA GLU A 69 -10.03 -13.31 -12.35
C GLU A 69 -11.15 -12.46 -11.72
N GLU A 70 -11.17 -12.32 -10.39
CA GLU A 70 -12.11 -11.43 -9.70
C GLU A 70 -11.96 -9.96 -10.15
N LEU A 71 -10.72 -9.50 -10.31
CA LEU A 71 -10.41 -8.15 -10.79
C LEU A 71 -10.79 -7.96 -12.24
N GLU A 72 -10.55 -8.94 -13.10
CA GLU A 72 -10.95 -8.91 -14.50
C GLU A 72 -12.47 -8.83 -14.65
N ASN A 73 -13.22 -9.61 -13.86
CA ASN A 73 -14.68 -9.52 -13.82
C ASN A 73 -15.16 -8.12 -13.36
N GLN A 74 -14.40 -7.45 -12.48
CA GLN A 74 -14.77 -6.12 -11.96
C GLN A 74 -14.36 -4.96 -12.87
N PHE A 75 -13.16 -5.02 -13.46
CA PHE A 75 -12.56 -3.89 -14.18
C PHE A 75 -12.53 -4.09 -15.69
N GLY A 76 -12.67 -5.33 -16.17
CA GLY A 76 -12.69 -5.68 -17.59
C GLY A 76 -11.41 -5.23 -18.30
N SER A 77 -11.55 -4.70 -19.51
CA SER A 77 -10.43 -4.21 -20.31
C SER A 77 -9.82 -2.87 -19.86
N ARG A 78 -10.28 -2.30 -18.73
CA ARG A 78 -9.75 -1.04 -18.19
C ARG A 78 -8.39 -1.18 -17.50
N ALA A 79 -7.96 -2.42 -17.25
CA ALA A 79 -6.65 -2.73 -16.70
C ALA A 79 -6.06 -3.96 -17.39
N SER A 80 -4.74 -4.11 -17.27
CA SER A 80 -4.03 -5.34 -17.63
C SER A 80 -3.66 -6.12 -16.37
N TYR A 81 -3.77 -7.44 -16.42
CA TYR A 81 -3.66 -8.34 -15.27
C TYR A 81 -2.42 -9.22 -15.41
N TYR A 82 -1.53 -9.17 -14.43
CA TYR A 82 -0.25 -9.89 -14.46
C TYR A 82 -0.11 -10.74 -13.21
N VAL A 83 0.29 -12.01 -13.42
CA VAL A 83 0.76 -12.85 -12.32
C VAL A 83 2.05 -12.24 -11.76
N SER A 84 2.10 -12.11 -10.44
CA SER A 84 3.26 -11.58 -9.74
C SER A 84 4.43 -12.57 -9.81
N ASN A 85 5.41 -12.23 -10.64
CA ASN A 85 6.68 -12.94 -10.76
C ASN A 85 7.76 -11.95 -11.21
N ARG A 86 9.03 -12.38 -11.10
CA ARG A 86 10.18 -11.51 -11.36
C ARG A 86 10.24 -10.98 -12.80
N GLY A 87 9.95 -11.82 -13.79
CA GLY A 87 9.99 -11.42 -15.20
C GLY A 87 8.93 -10.36 -15.54
N ASN A 88 7.71 -10.53 -15.04
CA ASN A 88 6.64 -9.54 -15.19
C ASN A 88 6.97 -8.23 -14.45
N LEU A 89 7.54 -8.32 -13.25
CA LEU A 89 7.95 -7.14 -12.49
C LEU A 89 8.99 -6.32 -13.28
N GLU A 90 10.08 -6.94 -13.72
CA GLU A 90 11.13 -6.24 -14.47
C GLU A 90 10.63 -5.64 -15.79
N LYS A 91 9.70 -6.33 -16.47
CA LYS A 91 9.03 -5.77 -17.65
C LYS A 91 8.24 -4.51 -17.29
N LEU A 92 7.43 -4.56 -16.23
CA LEU A 92 6.56 -3.46 -15.83
C LEU A 92 7.33 -2.28 -15.23
N LEU A 93 8.46 -2.53 -14.55
CA LEU A 93 9.35 -1.46 -14.09
C LEU A 93 9.85 -0.59 -15.27
N LYS A 94 10.19 -1.21 -16.40
CA LYS A 94 10.63 -0.49 -17.63
C LYS A 94 9.51 0.34 -18.28
N GLN A 95 8.27 -0.13 -18.14
CA GLN A 95 7.10 0.44 -18.84
C GLN A 95 6.35 1.49 -18.03
N SER A 96 6.44 1.44 -16.71
CA SER A 96 5.63 2.29 -15.84
C SER A 96 6.24 3.68 -15.69
N ASP A 97 5.39 4.69 -15.63
CA ASP A 97 5.74 6.03 -15.16
C ASP A 97 5.59 6.12 -13.63
N ALA A 98 4.68 5.32 -13.04
CA ALA A 98 4.58 5.16 -11.60
C ALA A 98 4.37 3.69 -11.17
N ILE A 99 5.00 3.30 -10.07
CA ILE A 99 4.74 2.05 -9.35
C ILE A 99 4.01 2.39 -8.06
N VAL A 100 2.91 1.70 -7.78
CA VAL A 100 2.17 1.84 -6.52
C VAL A 100 2.29 0.53 -5.74
N ASN A 101 3.09 0.52 -4.68
CA ASN A 101 3.19 -0.64 -3.81
C ASN A 101 2.05 -0.64 -2.79
N CYS A 102 1.19 -1.66 -2.86
CA CYS A 102 0.10 -1.93 -1.93
C CYS A 102 0.23 -3.33 -1.28
N ILE A 103 1.41 -3.96 -1.40
CA ILE A 103 1.65 -5.29 -0.85
C ILE A 103 2.03 -5.15 0.61
N PHE A 104 1.27 -5.81 1.48
CA PHE A 104 1.68 -6.06 2.85
C PHE A 104 2.89 -6.99 2.83
N TRP A 105 4.08 -6.43 3.05
CA TRP A 105 5.31 -7.20 3.06
C TRP A 105 5.48 -7.91 4.41
N PRO A 106 5.59 -9.25 4.46
CA PRO A 106 5.67 -9.95 5.73
C PRO A 106 6.89 -9.54 6.56
N LYS A 107 6.66 -9.18 7.83
CA LYS A 107 7.67 -8.59 8.73
C LYS A 107 8.88 -9.48 9.05
N LEU A 108 8.78 -10.78 8.81
CA LEU A 108 9.87 -11.75 9.02
C LEU A 108 10.72 -11.98 7.77
N ARG A 109 10.34 -11.40 6.62
CA ARG A 109 11.13 -11.49 5.40
C ARG A 109 12.37 -10.62 5.50
N THR A 110 13.44 -11.09 4.88
CA THR A 110 14.72 -10.40 4.77
C THR A 110 15.02 -9.96 3.33
N ASP A 111 14.12 -10.28 2.41
CA ASP A 111 14.21 -9.95 1.00
C ASP A 111 13.24 -8.81 0.65
N HIS A 112 13.42 -8.22 -0.52
CA HIS A 112 12.56 -7.14 -1.04
C HIS A 112 11.89 -7.58 -2.37
N LEU A 113 10.77 -6.95 -2.71
CA LEU A 113 10.14 -7.12 -4.02
C LEU A 113 10.89 -6.33 -5.09
N ILE A 114 11.21 -5.07 -4.77
CA ILE A 114 11.99 -4.16 -5.61
C ILE A 114 13.28 -3.84 -4.84
N TYR A 115 14.40 -4.26 -5.40
CA TYR A 115 15.73 -3.93 -4.90
C TYR A 115 16.22 -2.63 -5.51
N ARG A 116 17.19 -1.98 -4.87
CA ARG A 116 17.83 -0.77 -5.38
C ARG A 116 18.37 -0.93 -6.80
N LYS A 117 18.97 -2.09 -7.11
CA LYS A 117 19.47 -2.40 -8.46
C LYS A 117 18.37 -2.34 -9.53
N ASP A 118 17.12 -2.56 -9.15
CA ASP A 118 15.98 -2.58 -10.07
C ASP A 118 15.54 -1.18 -10.46
N LEU A 119 15.91 -0.15 -9.70
CA LEU A 119 15.64 1.25 -10.05
C LEU A 119 16.27 1.62 -11.39
N SER A 120 17.41 1.00 -11.75
CA SER A 120 18.05 1.19 -13.06
C SER A 120 17.20 0.70 -14.24
N LEU A 121 16.21 -0.16 -14.01
CA LEU A 121 15.26 -0.61 -15.03
C LEU A 121 14.13 0.40 -15.24
N MET A 122 13.89 1.28 -14.27
CA MET A 122 12.79 2.24 -14.32
C MET A 122 13.11 3.41 -15.26
N LYS A 123 12.05 4.06 -15.75
CA LYS A 123 12.23 5.30 -16.51
C LYS A 123 12.83 6.37 -15.59
N ARG A 124 13.72 7.20 -16.13
CA ARG A 124 14.21 8.38 -15.43
C ARG A 124 13.04 9.29 -15.02
N HIS A 125 13.07 9.83 -13.80
CA HIS A 125 11.99 10.63 -13.21
C HIS A 125 10.66 9.88 -13.04
N ALA A 126 10.69 8.54 -13.00
CA ALA A 126 9.56 7.74 -12.59
C ALA A 126 9.31 7.90 -11.07
N LEU A 127 8.13 7.46 -10.66
CA LEU A 127 7.64 7.59 -9.30
C LEU A 127 7.39 6.23 -8.66
N ILE A 128 7.78 6.07 -7.41
CA ILE A 128 7.32 4.99 -6.53
C ILE A 128 6.41 5.61 -5.47
N ILE A 129 5.16 5.15 -5.41
CA ILE A 129 4.20 5.46 -4.35
C ILE A 129 4.11 4.22 -3.45
N ASP A 130 4.77 4.25 -2.30
CA ASP A 130 4.75 3.13 -1.38
C ASP A 130 3.72 3.34 -0.27
N ILE A 131 2.54 2.77 -0.47
CA ILE A 131 1.41 2.83 0.47
C ILE A 131 1.60 1.85 1.64
N SER A 132 2.44 0.83 1.44
CA SER A 132 2.77 -0.21 2.41
C SER A 132 4.22 -0.07 2.88
N CYS A 133 4.69 1.18 2.99
CA CYS A 133 6.04 1.49 3.41
C CYS A 133 6.25 1.06 4.88
N ASP A 134 6.96 -0.05 5.06
CA ASP A 134 7.38 -0.59 6.35
C ASP A 134 8.91 -0.62 6.41
N VAL A 135 9.46 -0.62 7.63
CA VAL A 135 10.90 -0.91 7.83
C VAL A 135 11.18 -2.34 7.37
N ASN A 136 12.16 -2.51 6.47
CA ASN A 136 12.40 -3.75 5.72
C ASN A 136 11.20 -4.19 4.84
N GLY A 137 10.50 -3.22 4.26
CA GLY A 137 9.31 -3.43 3.42
C GLY A 137 9.60 -3.96 2.02
N GLY A 138 8.58 -3.94 1.17
CA GLY A 138 8.64 -4.51 -0.19
C GLY A 138 9.57 -3.76 -1.14
N VAL A 139 9.89 -2.50 -0.89
CA VAL A 139 10.81 -1.70 -1.70
C VAL A 139 12.02 -1.32 -0.87
N GLU A 140 13.20 -1.81 -1.25
CA GLU A 140 14.45 -1.68 -0.48
C GLU A 140 14.82 -0.21 -0.19
N THR A 141 14.57 0.67 -1.14
CA THR A 141 14.94 2.09 -1.06
C THR A 141 13.90 2.95 -0.34
N CYS A 142 12.74 2.38 0.00
CA CYS A 142 11.68 3.12 0.67
C CYS A 142 11.98 3.37 2.15
N LYS A 143 11.74 4.62 2.58
CA LYS A 143 11.78 5.10 3.96
C LYS A 143 10.54 5.95 4.21
N ALA A 144 9.94 5.79 5.39
CA ALA A 144 8.75 6.55 5.76
C ALA A 144 9.03 8.07 5.74
N THR A 145 8.06 8.82 5.24
CA THR A 145 8.07 10.28 5.12
C THR A 145 6.84 10.87 5.80
N THR A 146 6.74 12.21 5.84
CA THR A 146 5.67 12.94 6.53
C THR A 146 4.82 13.71 5.53
N HIS A 147 3.69 14.29 5.95
CA HIS A 147 2.90 15.14 5.05
C HIS A 147 3.64 16.44 4.71
N GLU A 148 4.49 16.93 5.60
CA GLU A 148 5.29 18.15 5.44
C GLU A 148 6.47 17.96 4.49
N ASP A 149 7.15 16.80 4.59
CA ASP A 149 8.24 16.40 3.70
C ASP A 149 7.94 15.02 3.10
N PRO A 150 7.12 14.97 2.02
CA PRO A 150 6.47 13.74 1.55
C PRO A 150 7.25 12.93 0.53
N VAL A 151 8.34 13.48 -0.02
CA VAL A 151 9.11 12.82 -1.08
C VAL A 151 10.61 13.00 -0.93
N TYR A 152 11.36 12.04 -1.46
CA TYR A 152 12.79 12.13 -1.68
C TYR A 152 13.15 11.41 -2.99
N GLU A 153 14.35 11.66 -3.51
CA GLU A 153 14.86 11.02 -4.71
C GLU A 153 15.93 9.98 -4.37
N VAL A 154 15.87 8.82 -5.03
CA VAL A 154 16.93 7.81 -5.02
C VAL A 154 17.20 7.39 -6.45
N ASP A 155 18.44 7.54 -6.90
CA ASP A 155 18.92 7.09 -8.21
C ASP A 155 18.04 7.61 -9.38
N GLY A 156 17.54 8.85 -9.28
CA GLY A 156 16.68 9.49 -10.28
C GLY A 156 15.20 9.10 -10.23
N ILE A 157 14.78 8.37 -9.19
CA ILE A 157 13.41 7.91 -8.95
C ILE A 157 12.84 8.59 -7.71
N THR A 158 11.71 9.27 -7.88
CA THR A 158 11.01 9.93 -6.78
C THR A 158 10.26 8.89 -5.96
N HIS A 159 10.37 8.98 -4.63
CA HIS A 159 9.70 8.10 -3.68
C HIS A 159 8.71 8.91 -2.86
N TYR A 160 7.42 8.57 -2.95
CA TYR A 160 6.37 9.04 -2.05
C TYR A 160 6.04 7.92 -1.07
N CYS A 161 6.37 8.13 0.21
CA CYS A 161 6.32 7.09 1.24
C CYS A 161 5.66 7.63 2.52
N VAL A 162 4.66 8.50 2.37
CA VAL A 162 4.06 9.21 3.51
C VAL A 162 3.37 8.21 4.42
N ASP A 163 3.77 8.18 5.68
CA ASP A 163 3.08 7.38 6.69
C ASP A 163 1.75 8.06 7.09
N ASN A 164 0.80 7.26 7.56
CA ASN A 164 -0.52 7.73 7.97
C ASN A 164 -1.20 8.62 6.90
N ILE A 165 -1.19 8.17 5.64
CA ILE A 165 -1.88 8.82 4.51
C ILE A 165 -3.32 9.25 4.87
N PRO A 166 -4.16 8.44 5.54
CA PRO A 166 -5.53 8.84 5.90
C PRO A 166 -5.62 10.05 6.84
N GLY A 167 -4.53 10.41 7.53
CA GLY A 167 -4.45 11.58 8.40
C GLY A 167 -4.66 12.91 7.68
N ALA A 168 -4.41 12.97 6.37
CA ALA A 168 -4.68 14.17 5.56
C ALA A 168 -6.18 14.46 5.31
N VAL A 169 -7.06 13.48 5.58
CA VAL A 169 -8.51 13.61 5.34
C VAL A 169 -9.33 13.23 6.59
N PRO A 170 -9.08 13.87 7.74
CA PRO A 170 -9.58 13.43 9.05
C PRO A 170 -11.11 13.39 9.11
N PHE A 171 -11.81 14.27 8.39
CA PHE A 171 -13.27 14.26 8.32
C PHE A 171 -13.81 12.92 7.78
N THR A 172 -13.18 12.38 6.73
CA THR A 172 -13.58 11.12 6.12
C THR A 172 -13.01 9.92 6.87
N SER A 173 -11.73 9.94 7.20
CA SER A 173 -11.05 8.80 7.83
C SER A 173 -11.56 8.54 9.25
N SER A 174 -11.85 9.58 10.04
CA SER A 174 -12.40 9.43 11.39
C SER A 174 -13.80 8.81 11.37
N GLN A 175 -14.69 9.27 10.49
CA GLN A 175 -16.04 8.71 10.36
C GLN A 175 -15.99 7.23 9.96
N TYR A 176 -15.17 6.89 8.98
CA TYR A 176 -15.03 5.50 8.53
C TYR A 176 -14.45 4.61 9.63
N LEU A 177 -13.37 5.03 10.28
CA LEU A 177 -12.76 4.28 11.38
C LEU A 177 -13.75 4.09 12.53
N ALA A 178 -14.42 5.16 12.96
CA ALA A 178 -15.41 5.10 14.04
C ALA A 178 -16.54 4.11 13.71
N ALA A 179 -17.10 4.15 12.49
CA ALA A 179 -18.17 3.25 12.09
C ALA A 179 -17.73 1.77 12.13
N GLN A 180 -16.48 1.46 11.75
CA GLN A 180 -15.95 0.10 11.78
C GLN A 180 -15.57 -0.36 13.20
N SER A 181 -15.07 0.54 14.05
CA SER A 181 -14.63 0.20 15.41
C SER A 181 -15.76 0.22 16.45
N PHE A 182 -16.83 0.99 16.20
CA PHE A 182 -17.90 1.22 17.17
C PHE A 182 -18.53 -0.05 17.75
N PRO A 183 -18.85 -1.11 16.96
CA PRO A 183 -19.41 -2.33 17.52
C PRO A 183 -18.50 -2.98 18.58
N TYR A 184 -17.19 -2.96 18.37
CA TYR A 184 -16.21 -3.53 19.30
C TYR A 184 -16.02 -2.67 20.54
N ILE A 185 -16.04 -1.35 20.38
CA ILE A 185 -15.99 -0.41 21.51
C ILE A 185 -17.21 -0.59 22.41
N LEU A 186 -18.40 -0.75 21.82
CA LEU A 186 -19.64 -0.96 22.55
C LEU A 186 -19.66 -2.33 23.27
N ASP A 187 -19.14 -3.38 22.63
CA ASP A 187 -18.99 -4.70 23.24
C ASP A 187 -18.06 -4.64 24.48
N LEU A 188 -16.90 -3.99 24.34
CA LEU A 188 -15.96 -3.77 25.44
C LEU A 188 -16.57 -2.97 26.60
N ALA A 189 -17.34 -1.92 26.28
CA ALA A 189 -17.96 -1.08 27.29
C ALA A 189 -19.05 -1.82 28.09
N ASN A 190 -19.82 -2.69 27.44
CA ASN A 190 -20.91 -3.44 28.07
C ASN A 190 -20.46 -4.73 28.75
N ASN A 191 -19.36 -5.35 28.28
CA ASN A 191 -18.89 -6.66 28.75
C ASN A 191 -17.39 -6.66 29.14
N PRO A 192 -16.93 -5.77 30.04
CA PRO A 192 -15.49 -5.58 30.31
C PRO A 192 -14.80 -6.82 30.89
N SER A 193 -15.53 -7.72 31.54
CA SER A 193 -15.00 -8.94 32.15
C SER A 193 -14.85 -10.13 31.19
N ASN A 194 -15.34 -10.01 29.94
CA ASN A 194 -15.37 -11.14 29.00
C ASN A 194 -14.76 -10.80 27.64
N LEU A 195 -13.50 -10.33 27.68
CA LEU A 195 -12.73 -9.91 26.51
C LEU A 195 -12.48 -11.05 25.50
N THR A 196 -12.59 -12.31 25.93
CA THR A 196 -12.27 -13.49 25.12
C THR A 196 -13.47 -14.04 24.36
N ARG A 197 -14.70 -13.63 24.68
CA ARG A 197 -15.93 -14.07 24.00
C ARG A 197 -15.95 -13.67 22.53
N ASN A 198 -15.48 -12.46 22.22
CA ASN A 198 -15.41 -11.97 20.86
C ASN A 198 -14.04 -12.32 20.27
N PRO A 199 -13.95 -13.20 19.25
CA PRO A 199 -12.67 -13.67 18.72
C PRO A 199 -11.84 -12.53 18.10
N VAL A 200 -12.48 -11.48 17.58
CA VAL A 200 -11.79 -10.30 17.05
C VAL A 200 -11.12 -9.54 18.18
N ILE A 201 -11.84 -9.28 19.27
CA ILE A 201 -11.29 -8.61 20.46
C ILE A 201 -10.19 -9.47 21.09
N LYS A 202 -10.42 -10.78 21.27
CA LYS A 202 -9.43 -11.72 21.82
C LYS A 202 -8.10 -11.64 21.06
N ASN A 203 -8.15 -11.65 19.73
CA ASN A 203 -6.96 -11.57 18.89
C ASN A 203 -6.29 -10.18 18.89
N ALA A 204 -7.01 -9.13 19.28
CA ALA A 204 -6.49 -7.77 19.37
C ALA A 204 -5.80 -7.46 20.71
N ILE A 205 -5.89 -8.34 21.72
CA ILE A 205 -5.22 -8.14 23.01
C ILE A 205 -3.71 -8.32 22.83
N LEU A 206 -2.97 -7.21 23.00
CA LEU A 206 -1.51 -7.21 22.94
C LEU A 206 -0.90 -7.57 24.29
N THR A 207 -1.42 -6.99 25.36
CA THR A 207 -0.94 -7.16 26.73
C THR A 207 -2.10 -7.30 27.71
N LYS A 208 -1.93 -8.12 28.75
CA LYS A 208 -2.89 -8.28 29.85
C LYS A 208 -2.14 -8.48 31.15
N ASP A 209 -2.51 -7.74 32.19
CA ASP A 209 -1.96 -7.85 33.55
C ASP A 209 -0.41 -7.85 33.60
N GLY A 210 0.21 -6.98 32.80
CA GLY A 210 1.67 -6.85 32.71
C GLY A 210 2.36 -7.92 31.85
N THR A 211 1.62 -8.82 31.21
CA THR A 211 2.16 -9.87 30.34
C THR A 211 1.86 -9.58 28.86
N LEU A 212 2.72 -10.09 27.98
CA LEU A 212 2.57 -9.98 26.52
C LEU A 212 1.86 -11.23 25.98
N THR A 213 0.77 -11.03 25.24
CA THR A 213 -0.07 -12.13 24.73
C THR A 213 -0.03 -12.24 23.20
N ASN A 214 0.52 -11.23 22.51
CA ASN A 214 0.64 -11.24 21.07
C ASN A 214 1.92 -11.95 20.61
N ARG A 215 1.76 -13.10 19.93
CA ARG A 215 2.87 -13.92 19.42
C ARG A 215 3.79 -13.17 18.46
N ILE A 216 3.24 -12.36 17.54
CA ILE A 216 4.03 -11.65 16.52
C ILE A 216 4.98 -10.64 17.19
N VAL A 217 4.48 -9.89 18.19
CA VAL A 217 5.31 -8.95 18.96
C VAL A 217 6.35 -9.71 19.78
N ALA A 218 5.98 -10.82 20.40
CA ALA A 218 6.88 -11.65 21.21
C ALA A 218 8.07 -12.17 20.39
N GLU A 219 7.80 -12.79 19.23
CA GLU A 219 8.82 -13.32 18.33
C GLU A 219 9.71 -12.22 17.76
N LYS A 220 9.12 -11.08 17.34
CA LYS A 220 9.87 -9.98 16.74
C LYS A 220 10.90 -9.37 17.68
N TYR A 221 10.56 -9.24 18.96
CA TYR A 221 11.41 -8.55 19.95
C TYR A 221 12.06 -9.50 20.98
N GLY A 222 11.86 -10.81 20.84
CA GLY A 222 12.41 -11.82 21.76
C GLY A 222 11.80 -11.79 23.16
N PHE A 223 10.55 -11.34 23.29
CA PHE A 223 9.85 -11.29 24.57
C PHE A 223 9.18 -12.63 24.90
N LYS A 224 9.01 -12.90 26.21
CA LYS A 224 8.27 -14.08 26.67
C LYS A 224 6.79 -13.94 26.33
N LEU A 225 6.24 -14.94 25.64
CA LEU A 225 4.80 -15.04 25.36
C LEU A 225 4.09 -15.65 26.57
N SER A 226 2.99 -15.03 26.97
CA SER A 226 2.00 -15.60 27.90
C SER A 226 0.73 -15.96 27.14
N GLU A 227 0.11 -17.09 27.47
CA GLU A 227 -1.18 -17.46 26.89
C GLU A 227 -2.30 -16.58 27.47
N LEU A 228 -3.30 -16.34 26.64
CA LEU A 228 -4.53 -15.68 27.03
C LEU A 228 -5.49 -16.75 27.54
N ASP A 229 -5.69 -16.78 28.86
CA ASP A 229 -6.72 -17.60 29.54
C ASP A 229 -8.10 -17.48 28.86
#